data_AF-A0A0P8B210-F1
#
_entry.id   AF-A0A0P8B210-F1
#
_cell.length_a   1.000
_cell.length_b   1.000
_cell.length_c   1.000
_cell.angle_alpha   90.00
_cell.angle_beta   90.00
_cell.angle_gamma   90.00
#
_symmetry.space_group_name_H-M   'P 1'
#
loop_
_entity.id
_entity.type
_entity.pdbx_description
1 polymer ?
#
loop_
_entity_poly.entity_id
_entity_poly.type
_entity_poly.pdbx_seq_one_letter_code
_entity_poly.pdbx_strand_id
1 'polypeptide(L)'
;MKLYRLALATLLLALSATTANADDFPALNAVKSDFTEEAYRTAVANNELFLIDVFADWCPTCKRQQRVLNKYFEDNPQSSIRVFEVNFDEQKDWVTYFRAPRQSTLILYRGEEQLWFSVAQTRERTIFGELRNHESE
;
A
#
# COMPACT_ATOMS: atom_id res chain seq x y z
N MET A 1 -56.78 28.54 -34.66
CA MET A 1 -56.30 28.38 -33.27
C MET A 1 -56.16 26.90 -32.93
N LYS A 2 -54.95 26.33 -33.00
CA LYS A 2 -54.59 25.11 -32.27
C LYS A 2 -53.14 25.25 -31.82
N LEU A 3 -52.97 25.17 -30.51
CA LEU A 3 -51.82 25.61 -29.74
C LEU A 3 -50.64 24.63 -29.88
N TYR A 4 -49.44 25.17 -30.11
CA TYR A 4 -48.18 24.45 -30.00
C TYR A 4 -47.95 24.06 -28.52
N ARG A 5 -47.84 22.76 -28.24
CA ARG A 5 -47.37 22.27 -26.94
C ARG A 5 -45.84 22.30 -26.94
N LEU A 6 -45.25 23.31 -26.29
CA LEU A 6 -43.84 23.30 -25.92
C LEU A 6 -43.60 22.19 -24.89
N ALA A 7 -42.83 21.17 -25.27
CA ALA A 7 -42.32 20.18 -24.33
C ALA A 7 -41.03 20.74 -23.69
N LEU A 8 -41.10 21.13 -22.41
CA LEU A 8 -39.92 21.44 -21.61
C LEU A 8 -39.22 20.12 -21.26
N ALA A 9 -38.06 19.86 -21.85
CA ALA A 9 -37.18 18.79 -21.41
C ALA A 9 -36.37 19.27 -20.21
N THR A 10 -36.75 18.86 -19.01
CA THR A 10 -35.96 19.10 -17.78
C THR A 10 -34.75 18.17 -17.75
N LEU A 11 -33.57 18.74 -17.97
CA LEU A 11 -32.27 18.08 -17.86
C LEU A 11 -31.87 18.00 -16.38
N LEU A 12 -32.02 16.83 -15.75
CA LEU A 12 -31.53 16.55 -14.40
C LEU A 12 -30.05 16.16 -14.47
N LEU A 13 -29.14 17.08 -14.12
CA LEU A 13 -27.74 16.74 -13.84
C LEU A 13 -27.67 16.02 -12.48
N ALA A 14 -27.42 14.72 -12.50
CA ALA A 14 -27.11 13.97 -11.28
C ALA A 14 -25.66 14.28 -10.86
N LEU A 15 -25.49 15.01 -9.75
CA LEU A 15 -24.18 15.21 -9.11
C LEU A 15 -23.89 13.98 -8.24
N SER A 16 -23.07 13.06 -8.76
CA SER A 16 -22.58 11.92 -7.97
C SER A 16 -21.57 12.44 -6.93
N ALA A 17 -21.97 12.54 -5.67
CA ALA A 17 -21.04 12.82 -4.58
C ALA A 17 -20.18 11.57 -4.32
N THR A 18 -18.90 11.62 -4.66
CA THR A 18 -17.95 10.57 -4.30
C THR A 18 -17.65 10.66 -2.81
N THR A 19 -18.14 9.70 -2.02
CA THR A 19 -17.76 9.56 -0.61
C THR A 19 -16.34 9.02 -0.55
N ALA A 20 -15.36 9.89 -0.28
CA ALA A 20 -14.01 9.45 0.06
C ALA A 20 -14.06 8.66 1.39
N ASN A 21 -13.71 7.39 1.35
CA ASN A 21 -13.62 6.57 2.56
C ASN A 21 -12.35 6.96 3.33
N ALA A 22 -12.44 7.04 4.67
CA ALA A 22 -11.32 7.42 5.54
C ALA A 22 -10.16 6.39 5.57
N ASP A 23 -10.35 5.23 4.92
CA ASP A 23 -9.37 4.14 4.80
C ASP A 23 -8.88 3.96 3.35
N ASP A 24 -9.05 4.97 2.48
CA ASP A 24 -8.44 4.96 1.14
C ASP A 24 -7.00 5.52 1.19
N PHE A 25 -6.06 4.77 0.61
CA PHE A 25 -4.62 5.05 0.61
C PHE A 25 -4.10 5.11 -0.83
N PRO A 26 -4.47 6.12 -1.63
CA PRO A 26 -4.25 6.11 -3.07
C PRO A 26 -2.78 6.03 -3.47
N ALA A 27 -1.88 6.72 -2.76
CA ALA A 27 -0.45 6.70 -3.08
C ALA A 27 0.18 5.35 -2.75
N LEU A 28 -0.19 4.76 -1.60
CA LEU A 28 0.26 3.41 -1.27
C LEU A 28 -0.31 2.38 -2.27
N ASN A 29 -1.60 2.46 -2.59
CA ASN A 29 -2.26 1.53 -3.52
C ASN A 29 -1.65 1.56 -4.92
N ALA A 30 -1.00 2.66 -5.33
CA ALA A 30 -0.30 2.76 -6.61
C ALA A 30 0.99 1.92 -6.69
N VAL A 31 1.60 1.59 -5.55
CA VAL A 31 2.86 0.84 -5.45
C VAL A 31 2.72 -0.50 -4.74
N LYS A 32 1.55 -0.75 -4.15
CA LYS A 32 1.24 -1.93 -3.35
C LYS A 32 0.52 -2.99 -4.19
N SER A 33 0.90 -4.24 -4.00
CA SER A 33 0.20 -5.39 -4.58
C SER A 33 0.17 -6.57 -3.62
N ASP A 34 -0.76 -7.49 -3.85
CA ASP A 34 -0.75 -8.78 -3.17
C ASP A 34 0.58 -9.49 -3.42
N PHE A 35 1.06 -10.19 -2.40
CA PHE A 35 2.26 -10.99 -2.53
C PHE A 35 2.00 -12.24 -3.39
N THR A 36 2.89 -12.48 -4.34
CA THR A 36 3.05 -13.78 -5.00
C THR A 36 4.52 -14.18 -4.97
N GLU A 37 4.78 -15.49 -4.91
CA GLU A 37 6.14 -16.01 -4.95
C GLU A 37 6.88 -15.58 -6.22
N GLU A 38 6.18 -15.57 -7.36
CA GLU A 38 6.72 -15.12 -8.64
C GLU A 38 7.17 -13.66 -8.58
N ALA A 39 6.30 -12.75 -8.12
CA ALA A 39 6.63 -11.33 -8.03
C ALA A 39 7.79 -11.07 -7.06
N TYR A 40 7.83 -11.78 -5.93
CA TYR A 40 8.95 -11.73 -4.98
C TYR A 40 10.26 -12.18 -5.63
N ARG A 41 10.27 -13.35 -6.27
CA ARG A 41 11.46 -13.88 -6.94
C ARG A 41 11.95 -12.97 -8.06
N THR A 42 11.04 -12.35 -8.80
CA THR A 42 11.41 -11.35 -9.82
C THR A 42 12.03 -10.11 -9.19
N ALA A 43 11.45 -9.57 -8.10
CA ALA A 43 12.01 -8.41 -7.40
C ALA A 43 13.42 -8.69 -6.88
N VAL A 44 13.61 -9.87 -6.29
CA VAL A 44 14.90 -10.37 -5.82
C VAL A 44 15.91 -10.45 -6.97
N ALA A 45 15.56 -11.12 -8.06
CA ALA A 45 16.46 -11.34 -9.21
C ALA A 45 16.85 -10.04 -9.92
N ASN A 46 15.97 -9.04 -9.92
CA ASN A 46 16.22 -7.73 -10.52
C ASN A 46 16.94 -6.75 -9.58
N ASN A 47 17.32 -7.18 -8.38
CA ASN A 47 17.93 -6.33 -7.36
C ASN A 47 17.08 -5.08 -7.02
N GLU A 48 15.75 -5.25 -7.04
CA GLU A 48 14.82 -4.16 -6.73
C GLU A 48 14.79 -3.87 -5.23
N LEU A 49 14.45 -2.63 -4.88
CA LEU A 49 14.14 -2.23 -3.51
C LEU A 49 12.65 -2.45 -3.27
N PHE A 50 12.28 -3.30 -2.31
CA PHE A 50 10.88 -3.62 -2.03
C PHE A 50 10.63 -3.86 -0.55
N LEU A 51 9.40 -3.57 -0.12
CA LEU A 51 8.92 -3.71 1.25
C LEU A 51 7.91 -4.86 1.32
N ILE A 52 8.13 -5.80 2.23
CA ILE A 52 7.12 -6.78 2.65
C ILE A 52 6.30 -6.17 3.79
N ASP A 53 4.99 -6.05 3.60
CA ASP A 53 4.03 -5.68 4.64
C ASP A 53 3.21 -6.91 5.06
N VAL A 54 3.55 -7.49 6.20
CA VAL A 54 2.81 -8.61 6.78
C VAL A 54 1.63 -8.05 7.58
N PHE A 55 0.42 -8.15 7.02
CA PHE A 55 -0.77 -7.47 7.52
C PHE A 55 -1.93 -8.43 7.81
N ALA A 56 -2.99 -7.92 8.44
CA ALA A 56 -4.29 -8.58 8.52
C ALA A 56 -5.40 -7.51 8.53
N ASP A 57 -6.57 -7.79 7.97
CA ASP A 57 -7.65 -6.79 7.83
C ASP A 57 -8.14 -6.23 9.16
N TRP A 58 -8.17 -7.07 10.20
CA TRP A 58 -8.61 -6.72 11.55
C TRP A 58 -7.53 -5.99 12.36
N CYS A 59 -6.35 -5.75 11.80
CA CYS A 59 -5.18 -5.22 12.50
C CYS A 59 -5.16 -3.67 12.55
N PRO A 60 -5.46 -3.03 13.68
CA PRO A 60 -5.45 -1.57 13.78
C PRO A 60 -4.05 -0.97 13.63
N THR A 61 -3.01 -1.70 14.03
CA THR A 61 -1.61 -1.27 13.87
C THR A 61 -1.21 -1.26 12.40
N CYS A 62 -1.66 -2.23 11.62
CA CYS A 62 -1.41 -2.34 10.19
C CYS A 62 -2.05 -1.14 9.46
N LYS A 63 -3.30 -0.80 9.79
CA LYS A 63 -3.93 0.43 9.28
C LYS A 63 -3.16 1.71 9.63
N ARG A 64 -2.49 1.76 10.80
CA ARG A 64 -1.61 2.90 11.15
C ARG A 64 -0.33 2.91 10.32
N GLN A 65 0.28 1.75 10.07
CA GLN A 65 1.44 1.62 9.17
C GLN A 65 1.08 2.05 7.75
N GLN A 66 -0.01 1.52 7.20
CA GLN A 66 -0.48 1.86 5.85
C GLN A 66 -0.75 3.37 5.68
N ARG A 67 -1.29 4.06 6.71
CA ARG A 67 -1.38 5.53 6.69
C ARG A 67 -0.02 6.23 6.58
N VAL A 68 0.97 5.75 7.34
CA VAL A 68 2.33 6.30 7.29
C VAL A 68 2.99 6.01 5.94
N LEU A 69 2.86 4.79 5.44
CA LEU A 69 3.37 4.40 4.11
C LEU A 69 2.69 5.21 3.00
N ASN A 70 1.38 5.40 3.05
CA ASN A 70 0.67 6.25 2.10
C ASN A 70 1.22 7.66 2.09
N LYS A 71 1.41 8.26 3.27
CA LYS A 71 2.02 9.59 3.38
C LYS A 71 3.45 9.60 2.80
N TYR A 72 4.24 8.55 3.00
CA TYR A 72 5.57 8.44 2.41
C TYR A 72 5.50 8.51 0.88
N PHE A 73 4.62 7.73 0.25
CA PHE A 73 4.49 7.69 -1.21
C PHE A 73 3.82 8.95 -1.78
N GLU A 74 2.97 9.65 -1.02
CA GLU A 74 2.48 11.00 -1.37
C GLU A 74 3.62 12.02 -1.41
N ASP A 75 4.48 12.01 -0.39
CA ASP A 75 5.61 12.94 -0.28
C ASP A 75 6.76 12.59 -1.25
N ASN A 76 6.81 11.33 -1.73
CA ASN A 76 7.87 10.80 -2.60
C ASN A 76 7.29 10.07 -3.83
N PRO A 77 6.62 10.78 -4.76
CA PRO A 77 5.96 10.17 -5.92
C PRO A 77 6.92 9.56 -6.95
N GLN A 78 8.23 9.77 -6.79
CA GLN A 78 9.29 9.17 -7.63
C GLN A 78 9.93 7.94 -6.97
N SER A 79 9.45 7.53 -5.80
CA SER A 79 9.92 6.34 -5.10
C SER A 79 9.83 5.12 -6.01
N SER A 80 10.89 4.31 -6.02
CA SER A 80 10.94 3.05 -6.77
C SER A 80 10.55 1.85 -5.91
N ILE A 81 10.24 2.06 -4.63
CA ILE A 81 9.89 1.00 -3.70
C ILE A 81 8.55 0.38 -4.09
N ARG A 82 8.56 -0.93 -4.30
CA ARG A 82 7.33 -1.74 -4.37
C ARG A 82 6.94 -2.24 -3.00
N VAL A 83 5.64 -2.36 -2.73
CA VAL A 83 5.13 -2.95 -1.49
C VAL A 83 4.39 -4.24 -1.80
N PHE A 84 4.80 -5.35 -1.18
CA PHE A 84 4.11 -6.63 -1.27
C PHE A 84 3.38 -6.93 0.03
N GLU A 85 2.07 -7.11 -0.06
CA GLU A 85 1.24 -7.48 1.08
C GLU A 85 1.18 -8.98 1.27
N VAL A 86 1.64 -9.44 2.44
CA VAL A 86 1.54 -10.84 2.86
C VAL A 86 0.43 -10.92 3.90
N ASN A 87 -0.67 -11.59 3.56
CA ASN A 87 -1.75 -11.80 4.51
C ASN A 87 -1.29 -12.74 5.64
N PHE A 88 -1.25 -12.24 6.88
CA PHE A 88 -0.80 -12.97 8.05
C PHE A 88 -1.62 -14.23 8.32
N ASP A 89 -2.92 -14.20 8.02
CA ASP A 89 -3.84 -15.30 8.30
C ASP A 89 -3.88 -16.34 7.19
N GLU A 90 -3.68 -15.92 5.93
CA GLU A 90 -3.85 -16.79 4.77
C GLU A 90 -2.53 -17.35 4.22
N GLN A 91 -1.42 -16.61 4.34
CA GLN A 91 -0.14 -16.95 3.71
C GLN A 91 0.90 -17.45 4.74
N LYS A 92 0.52 -18.45 5.55
CA LYS A 92 1.32 -18.91 6.71
C LYS A 92 2.74 -19.38 6.39
N ASP A 93 2.95 -19.99 5.22
CA ASP A 93 4.28 -20.40 4.78
C ASP A 93 5.20 -19.18 4.58
N TRP A 94 4.68 -18.12 3.97
CA TRP A 94 5.41 -16.87 3.75
C TRP A 94 5.60 -16.07 5.03
N VAL A 95 4.60 -16.04 5.92
CA VAL A 95 4.75 -15.48 7.27
C VAL A 95 5.91 -16.16 8.01
N THR A 96 6.00 -17.49 7.91
CA THR A 96 7.07 -18.27 8.52
C THR A 96 8.42 -18.01 7.85
N TYR A 97 8.46 -17.98 6.51
CA TYR A 97 9.66 -17.68 5.73
C TYR A 97 10.26 -16.32 6.09
N PHE A 98 9.42 -15.29 6.17
CA PHE A 98 9.79 -13.94 6.56
C PHE A 98 10.00 -13.76 8.07
N ARG A 99 9.84 -14.83 8.86
CA ARG A 99 10.00 -14.84 10.32
C ARG A 99 9.17 -13.76 11.01
N ALA A 100 7.99 -13.44 10.46
CA ALA A 100 7.11 -12.42 11.00
C ALA A 100 6.38 -12.98 12.25
N PRO A 101 6.69 -12.50 13.47
CA PRO A 101 6.13 -13.07 14.70
C PRO A 101 4.66 -12.70 14.90
N ARG A 102 4.16 -11.72 14.13
CA ARG A 102 2.79 -11.20 14.14
C ARG A 102 2.58 -10.37 12.87
N GLN A 103 1.32 -10.11 12.55
CA GLN A 103 0.90 -9.00 11.71
C GLN A 103 1.54 -7.69 12.17
N SER A 104 1.54 -6.65 11.33
CA SER A 104 2.27 -5.39 11.51
C SER A 104 3.80 -5.55 11.45
N THR A 105 4.29 -6.54 10.70
CA THR A 105 5.73 -6.72 10.46
C THR A 105 6.08 -6.11 9.10
N LEU A 106 7.04 -5.20 9.08
CA LEU A 106 7.59 -4.56 7.89
C LEU A 106 9.02 -5.05 7.66
N ILE A 107 9.35 -5.40 6.42
CA ILE A 107 10.68 -5.90 6.06
C ILE A 107 11.11 -5.28 4.74
N LEU A 108 12.21 -4.53 4.74
CA LEU A 108 12.76 -3.91 3.54
C LEU A 108 13.88 -4.78 2.99
N TYR A 109 13.84 -5.04 1.69
CA TYR A 109 14.83 -5.80 0.96
C TYR A 109 15.39 -5.01 -0.21
N ARG A 110 16.65 -5.29 -0.56
CA ARG A 110 17.23 -5.01 -1.86
C ARG A 110 17.80 -6.30 -2.43
N GLY A 111 17.20 -6.80 -3.51
CA GLY A 111 17.53 -8.13 -4.00
C GLY A 111 17.32 -9.19 -2.90
N GLU A 112 18.37 -9.94 -2.57
CA GLU A 112 18.37 -10.93 -1.47
C GLU A 112 18.71 -10.35 -0.10
N GLU A 113 19.20 -9.10 -0.04
CA GLU A 113 19.65 -8.49 1.20
C GLU A 113 18.48 -7.90 1.99
N GLN A 114 18.34 -8.34 3.24
CA GLN A 114 17.39 -7.74 4.17
C GLN A 114 18.00 -6.50 4.82
N LEU A 115 17.52 -5.33 4.44
CA LEU A 115 18.02 -4.03 4.88
C LEU A 115 17.42 -3.59 6.22
N TRP A 116 16.13 -3.86 6.41
CA TRP A 116 15.41 -3.45 7.62
C TRP A 116 14.33 -4.45 8.00
N PHE A 117 14.12 -4.63 9.30
CA PHE A 117 13.06 -5.48 9.86
C PHE A 117 12.47 -4.81 11.09
N SER A 118 11.15 -4.68 11.14
CA SER A 118 10.48 -4.07 12.28
C SER A 118 9.09 -4.62 12.54
N VAL A 119 8.76 -4.76 13.81
CA VAL A 119 7.46 -5.25 14.27
C VAL A 119 6.73 -4.12 14.98
N ALA A 120 5.48 -3.87 14.58
CA ALA A 120 4.59 -2.87 15.14
C ALA A 120 5.11 -1.42 15.12
N GLN A 121 6.14 -1.12 14.32
CA GLN A 121 6.63 0.24 14.15
C GLN A 121 5.59 1.10 13.44
N THR A 122 5.27 2.26 14.02
CA THR A 122 4.27 3.20 13.50
C THR A 122 4.77 4.63 13.49
N ARG A 123 6.01 4.90 13.92
CA ARG A 123 6.58 6.24 13.94
C ARG A 123 6.99 6.63 12.52
N GLU A 124 6.38 7.70 12.02
CA GLU A 124 6.69 8.29 10.71
C GLU A 124 8.19 8.51 10.53
N ARG A 125 8.84 9.18 11.49
CA ARG A 125 10.29 9.44 11.45
C ARG A 125 11.12 8.17 11.21
N THR A 126 10.74 7.06 11.85
CA THR A 126 11.49 5.80 11.70
C THR A 126 11.23 5.21 10.32
N ILE A 127 9.96 5.01 9.94
CA ILE A 127 9.61 4.41 8.64
C ILE A 127 10.21 5.23 7.49
N PHE A 128 10.04 6.56 7.51
CA PHE A 128 10.57 7.44 6.47
C PHE A 128 12.10 7.43 6.41
N GLY A 129 12.75 7.34 7.57
CA GLY A 129 14.20 7.24 7.66
C GLY A 129 14.71 6.00 6.94
N GLU A 130 14.16 4.85 7.27
CA GLU A 130 14.61 3.56 6.71
C GLU A 130 14.34 3.47 5.20
N LEU A 131 13.15 3.86 4.74
CA LEU A 131 12.83 3.84 3.31
C LEU A 131 13.76 4.77 2.52
N ARG A 132 13.93 6.02 2.96
CA ARG A 132 14.76 7.02 2.24
C ARG A 132 16.24 6.69 2.26
N ASN A 133 16.77 6.19 3.37
CA ASN A 133 18.18 5.85 3.49
C ASN A 133 18.60 4.83 2.43
N HIS A 134 17.71 3.88 2.14
CA HIS A 134 17.99 2.80 1.20
C HIS A 134 17.56 3.08 -0.24
N GLU A 135 16.76 4.11 -0.52
CA GLU A 135 16.50 4.57 -1.90
C GLU A 135 17.68 5.28 -2.56
N SER A 136 18.62 5.79 -1.77
CA SER A 136 19.75 6.59 -2.25
C SER A 136 21.01 5.78 -2.57
N GLU A 137 20.92 4.44 -2.45
CA GLU A 137 21.97 3.45 -2.73
C GLU A 137 21.85 2.89 -4.16
#